data_AF-A0A966QTN4-F1
#
_entry.id   AF-A0A966QTN4-F1
#
_cell.length_a   1.000
_cell.length_b   1.000
_cell.length_c   1.000
_cell.angle_alpha   90.00
_cell.angle_beta   90.00
_cell.angle_gamma   90.00
#
_symmetry.space_group_name_H-M   'P 1'
#
loop_
_entity.id
_entity.type
_entity.pdbx_description
1 polymer ?
#
loop_
_entity_poly.entity_id
_entity_poly.type
_entity_poly.pdbx_seq_one_letter_code
_entity_poly.pdbx_strand_id
1 'polypeptide(L)'
;MPVVDLMSGFVAELRRAGLPVSLTENLDAMEAVKVIPIEDRDAFKYALGATLVKNSSHWRVFETIFEVYFSLRGSQYNIVNATDEQADEFWRDEQDQAQMGQGEGRGAGGGGLEALTPEELANMLMRALMQGDQAMMRALARQSVARFAGMEPGRPVGGTYYLYRTLRNLDLDNMLAKLLEANKSGAERQMSSLEQRLTKDEYEQRIEQFKKEVEAEIRRRLVADRGAEAMAKTLRKPLP
;
A
#
# COMPACT_ATOMS: atom_id res chain seq x y z
N MET A 1 28.39 -3.60 -5.13
CA MET A 1 28.13 -4.47 -6.31
C MET A 1 28.15 -3.60 -7.55
N PRO A 2 28.72 -4.06 -8.67
CA PRO A 2 28.58 -3.39 -9.96
C PRO A 2 27.09 -3.25 -10.34
N VAL A 3 26.67 -2.09 -10.83
CA VAL A 3 25.29 -1.84 -11.31
C VAL A 3 24.87 -2.84 -12.39
N VAL A 4 25.83 -3.30 -13.19
CA VAL A 4 25.64 -4.32 -14.23
C VAL A 4 25.15 -5.66 -13.65
N ASP A 5 25.71 -6.09 -12.52
CA ASP A 5 25.31 -7.36 -11.87
C ASP A 5 23.92 -7.25 -11.24
N LEU A 6 23.59 -6.06 -10.72
CA LEU A 6 22.28 -5.75 -10.17
C LEU A 6 21.19 -5.85 -11.25
N MET A 7 21.43 -5.20 -12.39
CA MET A 7 20.51 -5.19 -13.53
C MET A 7 20.39 -6.56 -14.19
N SER A 8 21.51 -7.27 -14.37
CA SER A 8 21.51 -8.62 -14.94
C SER A 8 20.70 -9.60 -14.08
N GLY A 9 20.84 -9.51 -12.74
CA GLY A 9 20.04 -10.31 -11.83
C GLY A 9 18.55 -9.96 -11.85
N PHE A 10 18.20 -8.67 -11.98
CA PHE A 10 16.81 -8.23 -12.06
C PHE A 10 16.14 -8.76 -13.33
N VAL A 11 16.82 -8.65 -14.48
CA VAL A 11 16.34 -9.18 -15.76
C VAL A 11 16.18 -10.70 -15.72
N ALA A 12 17.07 -11.42 -15.03
CA ALA A 12 16.94 -12.86 -14.83
C ALA A 12 15.67 -13.23 -14.04
N GLU A 13 15.34 -12.48 -13.00
CA GLU A 13 14.12 -12.70 -12.20
C GLU A 13 12.84 -12.36 -12.99
N LEU A 14 12.85 -11.28 -13.78
CA LEU A 14 11.75 -10.97 -14.69
C LEU A 14 11.49 -12.12 -15.69
N ARG A 15 12.55 -12.65 -16.30
CA ARG A 15 12.45 -13.80 -17.23
C ARG A 15 11.93 -15.06 -16.54
N ARG A 16 12.40 -15.35 -15.31
CA ARG A 16 11.91 -16.48 -14.50
C ARG A 16 10.43 -16.38 -14.20
N ALA A 17 9.92 -15.17 -13.98
CA ALA A 17 8.50 -14.93 -13.74
C ALA A 17 7.66 -14.86 -15.03
N GLY A 18 8.26 -15.17 -16.19
CA GLY A 18 7.57 -15.22 -17.48
C GLY A 18 7.47 -13.89 -18.21
N LEU A 19 8.16 -12.83 -17.75
CA LEU A 19 8.27 -11.59 -18.55
C LEU A 19 9.27 -11.80 -19.69
N PRO A 20 8.85 -11.65 -20.95
CA PRO A 20 9.75 -11.75 -22.09
C PRO A 20 10.58 -10.48 -22.19
N VAL A 21 11.79 -10.52 -21.61
CA VAL A 21 12.77 -9.42 -21.69
C VAL A 21 13.84 -9.74 -22.73
N SER A 22 13.91 -8.98 -23.82
CA SER A 22 14.91 -9.14 -24.89
C SER A 22 16.27 -8.57 -24.51
N LEU A 23 17.30 -8.88 -25.31
CA LEU A 23 18.63 -8.30 -25.12
C LEU A 23 18.63 -6.78 -25.36
N THR A 24 17.90 -6.32 -26.38
CA THR A 24 17.78 -4.89 -26.72
C THR A 24 17.14 -4.11 -25.57
N GLU A 25 16.06 -4.62 -24.97
CA GLU A 25 15.42 -3.99 -23.81
C GLU A 25 16.35 -3.91 -22.60
N ASN A 26 17.18 -4.93 -22.39
CA ASN A 26 18.19 -4.90 -21.33
C ASN A 26 19.25 -3.81 -21.59
N LEU A 27 19.69 -3.64 -22.84
CA LEU A 27 20.61 -2.55 -23.20
C LEU A 27 19.96 -1.17 -23.02
N ASP A 28 18.70 -1.02 -23.43
CA ASP A 28 17.95 0.23 -23.25
C ASP A 28 17.79 0.57 -21.75
N ALA A 29 17.47 -0.43 -20.93
CA ALA A 29 17.41 -0.27 -19.47
C ALA A 29 18.77 0.14 -18.88
N MET A 30 19.85 -0.47 -19.34
CA MET A 30 21.21 -0.13 -18.92
C MET A 30 21.61 1.30 -19.28
N GLU A 31 21.17 1.82 -20.44
CA GLU A 31 21.38 3.22 -20.82
C GLU A 31 20.50 4.17 -20.01
N ALA A 32 19.22 3.84 -19.82
CA ALA A 32 18.30 4.66 -19.03
C ALA A 32 18.79 4.85 -17.59
N VAL A 33 19.28 3.79 -16.96
CA VAL A 33 19.77 3.85 -15.57
C VAL A 33 21.00 4.75 -15.39
N LYS A 34 21.75 5.08 -16.45
CA LYS A 34 22.90 6.01 -16.32
C LYS A 34 22.49 7.46 -16.08
N VAL A 35 21.29 7.84 -16.49
CA VAL A 35 20.79 9.22 -16.47
C VAL A 35 19.65 9.43 -15.48
N ILE A 36 19.12 8.34 -14.90
CA ILE A 36 18.07 8.40 -13.90
C ILE A 36 18.71 8.42 -12.50
N PRO A 37 18.30 9.36 -11.63
CA PRO A 37 18.73 9.35 -10.24
C PRO A 37 18.32 8.03 -9.59
N ILE A 38 19.28 7.22 -9.17
CA ILE A 38 19.02 5.96 -8.43
C ILE A 38 18.33 6.27 -7.09
N GLU A 39 18.49 7.50 -6.63
CA GLU A 39 17.85 8.09 -5.45
C GLU A 39 16.35 8.35 -5.65
N ASP A 40 15.86 8.41 -6.89
CA ASP A 40 14.45 8.58 -7.19
C ASP A 40 13.87 7.22 -7.60
N ARG A 41 13.28 6.53 -6.63
CA ARG A 41 12.77 5.17 -6.81
C ARG A 41 11.67 5.09 -7.85
N ASP A 42 10.77 6.06 -7.87
CA ASP A 42 9.67 6.05 -8.83
C ASP A 42 10.19 6.35 -10.23
N ALA A 43 11.06 7.34 -10.40
CA ALA A 43 11.73 7.56 -11.69
C ALA A 43 12.52 6.32 -12.15
N PHE A 44 13.23 5.65 -11.24
CA PHE A 44 13.97 4.42 -11.52
C PHE A 44 13.05 3.27 -11.92
N LYS A 45 11.94 3.06 -11.21
CA LYS A 45 10.93 2.04 -11.50
C LYS A 45 10.27 2.29 -12.86
N TYR A 46 9.85 3.52 -13.12
CA TYR A 46 9.17 3.88 -14.37
C TYR A 46 10.13 3.87 -15.56
N ALA A 47 11.40 4.26 -15.38
CA ALA A 47 12.41 4.16 -16.42
C ALA A 47 12.66 2.69 -16.81
N LEU A 48 12.89 1.81 -15.83
CA LEU A 48 13.05 0.39 -16.07
C LEU A 48 11.78 -0.23 -16.68
N GLY A 49 10.61 0.17 -16.20
CA GLY A 49 9.33 -0.28 -16.73
C GLY A 49 9.15 0.13 -18.20
N ALA A 50 9.47 1.37 -18.54
CA ALA A 50 9.38 1.89 -19.91
C ALA A 50 10.34 1.16 -20.87
N THR A 51 11.51 0.73 -20.40
CA THR A 51 12.49 0.02 -21.23
C THR A 51 12.28 -1.49 -21.29
N LEU A 52 11.71 -2.10 -20.24
CA LEU A 52 11.62 -3.56 -20.10
C LEU A 52 10.20 -4.13 -20.34
N VAL A 53 9.16 -3.30 -20.32
CA VAL A 53 7.76 -3.74 -20.41
C VAL A 53 7.13 -3.31 -21.73
N LYS A 54 7.01 -4.25 -22.67
CA LYS A 54 6.38 -4.02 -23.98
C LYS A 54 4.86 -4.17 -24.01
N ASN A 55 4.30 -4.90 -23.06
CA ASN A 55 2.86 -5.16 -22.99
C ASN A 55 2.32 -4.65 -21.65
N SER A 56 1.25 -3.85 -21.68
CA SER A 56 0.60 -3.34 -20.48
C SER A 56 0.11 -4.46 -19.55
N SER A 57 -0.20 -5.64 -20.06
CA SER A 57 -0.57 -6.81 -19.25
C SER A 57 0.59 -7.28 -18.33
N HIS A 58 1.84 -7.04 -18.73
CA HIS A 58 3.04 -7.44 -17.99
C HIS A 58 3.45 -6.43 -16.91
N TRP A 59 2.86 -5.24 -16.92
CA TRP A 59 3.16 -4.17 -15.96
C TRP A 59 3.01 -4.65 -14.51
N ARG A 60 1.95 -5.39 -14.22
CA ARG A 60 1.66 -5.84 -12.85
C ARG A 60 2.66 -6.86 -12.32
N VAL A 61 3.18 -7.71 -13.20
CA VAL A 61 4.21 -8.70 -12.85
C VAL A 61 5.56 -7.99 -12.68
N PHE A 62 5.90 -7.07 -13.59
CA PHE A 62 7.10 -6.23 -13.47
C PHE A 62 7.14 -5.48 -12.14
N GLU A 63 6.08 -4.76 -11.79
CA GLU A 63 6.00 -3.96 -10.56
C GLU A 63 6.21 -4.85 -9.33
N THR A 64 5.55 -6.02 -9.29
CA THR A 64 5.70 -6.96 -8.17
C THR A 64 7.15 -7.42 -8.00
N ILE A 65 7.83 -7.75 -9.10
CA ILE A 65 9.22 -8.25 -9.06
C ILE A 65 10.19 -7.14 -8.75
N PHE A 66 9.99 -5.93 -9.29
CA PHE A 66 10.77 -4.75 -8.97
C PHE A 66 10.76 -4.51 -7.46
N GLU A 67 9.57 -4.45 -6.87
CA GLU A 67 9.44 -4.21 -5.44
C GLU A 67 10.13 -5.30 -4.60
N VAL A 68 9.94 -6.59 -4.94
CA VAL A 68 10.56 -7.70 -4.20
C VAL A 68 12.09 -7.70 -4.36
N TYR A 69 12.59 -7.56 -5.59
CA TYR A 69 14.01 -7.69 -5.92
C TYR A 69 14.85 -6.58 -5.31
N PHE A 70 14.39 -5.33 -5.40
CA PHE A 70 15.13 -4.18 -4.86
C PHE A 70 14.94 -3.99 -3.35
N SER A 71 13.88 -4.54 -2.75
CA SER A 71 13.71 -4.56 -1.28
C SER A 71 14.69 -5.52 -0.57
N LEU A 72 15.01 -6.66 -1.19
CA LEU A 72 15.90 -7.68 -0.60
C LEU A 72 17.38 -7.26 -0.52
N ARG A 73 17.78 -6.19 -1.21
CA ARG A 73 19.20 -5.80 -1.38
C ARG A 73 19.66 -4.59 -0.56
N GLY A 74 18.90 -4.22 0.48
CA GLY A 74 19.37 -3.39 1.60
C GLY A 74 19.05 -1.89 1.53
N SER A 75 19.27 -1.20 2.65
CA SER A 75 18.85 0.18 2.94
C SER A 75 19.36 1.26 1.99
N GLN A 76 20.39 0.98 1.19
CA GLN A 76 20.86 1.85 0.11
C GLN A 76 19.87 1.97 -1.07
N TYR A 77 18.80 1.19 -1.07
CA TYR A 77 17.66 1.30 -1.99
C TYR A 77 16.31 1.45 -1.27
N ASN A 78 16.33 1.64 0.07
CA ASN A 78 15.18 2.15 0.82
C ASN A 78 15.15 3.65 0.62
N ILE A 79 14.15 4.14 -0.10
CA ILE A 79 14.00 5.56 -0.35
C ILE A 79 12.61 5.92 0.14
N VAL A 80 12.60 6.73 1.20
CA VAL A 80 11.47 7.49 1.72
C VAL A 80 10.92 8.33 0.58
N ASN A 81 9.65 8.15 0.24
CA ASN A 81 9.02 8.77 -0.93
C ASN A 81 8.43 10.12 -0.53
N ALA A 82 8.48 11.11 -1.42
CA ALA A 82 7.99 12.49 -1.19
C ALA A 82 6.48 12.62 -0.87
N THR A 83 5.71 11.54 -0.83
CA THR A 83 4.39 11.50 -0.14
C THR A 83 4.52 11.59 1.38
N ASP A 84 5.74 11.47 1.91
CA ASP A 84 6.08 11.53 3.31
C ASP A 84 5.86 12.91 3.93
N GLU A 85 5.67 14.01 3.19
CA GLU A 85 5.46 15.32 3.84
C GLU A 85 4.11 15.41 4.58
N GLN A 86 3.04 14.86 3.99
CA GLN A 86 1.72 14.80 4.64
C GLN A 86 1.62 13.65 5.62
N ALA A 87 2.37 12.59 5.35
CA ALA A 87 2.47 11.45 6.24
C ALA A 87 3.24 11.88 7.51
N ASP A 88 4.41 12.53 7.41
CA ASP A 88 5.32 12.98 8.50
C ASP A 88 4.68 13.96 9.48
N GLU A 89 3.90 14.92 9.00
CA GLU A 89 3.11 15.80 9.89
C GLU A 89 2.03 15.00 10.63
N PHE A 90 1.33 14.10 9.93
CA PHE A 90 0.32 13.22 10.52
C PHE A 90 0.93 12.18 11.50
N TRP A 91 2.16 11.72 11.24
CA TRP A 91 2.92 10.76 12.08
C TRP A 91 3.45 11.38 13.37
N ARG A 92 3.67 12.71 13.42
CA ARG A 92 4.06 13.44 14.64
C ARG A 92 2.88 13.61 15.59
N ASP A 93 1.75 14.06 15.07
CA ASP A 93 0.55 14.36 15.88
C ASP A 93 -0.08 13.10 16.52
N GLU A 94 -0.04 11.96 15.83
CA GLU A 94 -0.54 10.68 16.36
C GLU A 94 0.40 10.05 17.42
N GLN A 95 1.69 10.36 17.38
CA GLN A 95 2.68 9.85 18.34
C GLN A 95 2.53 10.50 19.72
N ASP A 96 2.16 11.79 19.73
CA ASP A 96 1.85 12.53 20.96
C ASP A 96 0.52 12.06 21.58
N GLN A 97 -0.45 11.62 20.76
CA GLN A 97 -1.70 11.02 21.27
C GLN A 97 -1.52 9.57 21.73
N ALA A 98 -0.70 8.76 21.03
CA ALA A 98 -0.45 7.37 21.39
C ALA A 98 0.37 7.19 22.68
N GLN A 99 1.14 8.21 23.10
CA GLN A 99 1.85 8.20 24.38
C GLN A 99 0.95 8.45 25.60
N MET A 100 -0.27 8.97 25.41
CA MET A 100 -1.23 9.20 26.51
C MET A 100 -2.28 8.09 26.66
N GLY A 101 -2.24 7.05 25.82
CA GLY A 101 -3.26 5.99 25.77
C GLY A 101 -2.71 4.59 26.07
N GLN A 102 -1.99 4.39 27.17
CA GLN A 102 -1.82 3.03 27.71
C GLN A 102 -3.14 2.58 28.34
N GLY A 103 -3.79 1.61 27.72
CA GLY A 103 -4.94 0.91 28.25
C GLY A 103 -5.15 -0.40 27.52
N GLU A 104 -4.90 -1.51 28.22
CA GLU A 104 -5.02 -2.89 27.77
C GLU A 104 -6.35 -3.17 27.04
N GLY A 105 -6.29 -3.39 25.72
CA GLY A 105 -7.37 -3.97 24.94
C GLY A 105 -7.12 -5.46 24.73
N ARG A 106 -7.49 -6.29 25.71
CA ARG A 106 -7.61 -7.74 25.53
C ARG A 106 -8.46 -8.03 24.28
N GLY A 107 -7.85 -8.69 23.31
CA GLY A 107 -8.51 -9.14 22.09
C GLY A 107 -9.65 -10.10 22.42
N ALA A 108 -10.88 -9.63 22.22
CA ALA A 108 -12.07 -10.47 22.18
C ALA A 108 -12.87 -10.04 20.94
N GLY A 109 -12.91 -10.91 19.92
CA GLY A 109 -13.76 -10.70 18.73
C GLY A 109 -13.20 -11.17 17.37
N GLY A 110 -12.03 -11.81 17.31
CA GLY A 110 -11.34 -12.11 16.04
C GLY A 110 -11.86 -13.30 15.22
N GLY A 111 -12.47 -14.31 15.85
CA GLY A 111 -12.69 -15.61 15.19
C GLY A 111 -13.72 -15.63 14.05
N GLY A 112 -14.61 -14.63 13.95
CA GLY A 112 -15.64 -14.59 12.90
C GLY A 112 -15.14 -14.01 11.57
N LEU A 113 -14.14 -13.12 11.61
CA LEU A 113 -13.66 -12.40 10.42
C LEU A 113 -12.55 -13.15 9.68
N GLU A 114 -11.86 -14.07 10.36
CA GLU A 114 -10.78 -14.88 9.81
C GLU A 114 -11.25 -15.91 8.78
N ALA A 115 -12.49 -16.41 8.93
CA ALA A 115 -13.08 -17.40 8.03
C ALA A 115 -13.71 -16.81 6.76
N LEU A 116 -13.83 -15.48 6.66
CA LEU A 116 -14.53 -14.84 5.54
C LEU A 116 -13.77 -15.04 4.22
N THR A 117 -14.51 -15.20 3.13
CA THR A 117 -13.98 -15.10 1.78
C THR A 117 -13.61 -13.63 1.45
N PRO A 118 -12.77 -13.37 0.43
CA PRO A 118 -12.46 -12.01 0.01
C PRO A 118 -13.72 -11.21 -0.39
N GLU A 119 -14.69 -11.88 -1.02
CA GLU A 119 -15.96 -11.27 -1.43
C GLU A 119 -16.83 -10.89 -0.23
N GLU A 120 -16.93 -11.77 0.78
CA GLU A 120 -17.65 -11.45 2.01
C GLU A 120 -17.00 -10.29 2.78
N LEU A 121 -15.67 -10.25 2.84
CA LEU A 121 -14.93 -9.14 3.44
C LEU A 121 -15.21 -7.83 2.71
N ALA A 122 -15.17 -7.84 1.37
CA ALA A 122 -15.49 -6.67 0.55
C ALA A 122 -16.94 -6.20 0.76
N ASN A 123 -17.89 -7.13 0.83
CA ASN A 123 -19.30 -6.82 1.09
C ASN A 123 -19.50 -6.22 2.49
N MET A 124 -18.81 -6.74 3.51
CA MET A 124 -18.85 -6.18 4.86
C MET A 124 -18.21 -4.80 4.93
N LEU A 125 -17.10 -4.58 4.22
CA LEU A 125 -16.47 -3.26 4.10
C LEU A 125 -17.38 -2.26 3.42
N MET A 126 -18.03 -2.65 2.32
CA MET A 126 -19.01 -1.82 1.64
C MET A 126 -20.13 -1.40 2.60
N ARG A 127 -20.71 -2.34 3.37
CA ARG A 127 -21.75 -2.02 4.35
C ARG A 127 -21.26 -1.10 5.47
N ALA A 128 -20.05 -1.35 5.99
CA ALA A 128 -19.45 -0.51 7.02
C ALA A 128 -19.21 0.93 6.51
N LEU A 129 -18.74 1.08 5.27
CA LEU A 129 -18.56 2.38 4.62
C LEU A 129 -19.89 3.09 4.34
N MET A 130 -20.94 2.36 3.94
CA MET A 130 -22.29 2.94 3.77
C MET A 130 -22.85 3.46 5.09
N GLN A 131 -22.66 2.72 6.18
CA GLN A 131 -23.21 3.04 7.50
C GLN A 131 -22.32 3.97 8.33
N GLY A 132 -21.06 4.16 7.93
CA GLY A 132 -20.08 4.92 8.71
C GLY A 132 -19.64 4.19 9.99
N ASP A 133 -19.69 2.86 10.01
CA ASP A 133 -19.33 2.06 11.18
C ASP A 133 -17.81 2.01 11.36
N GLN A 134 -17.31 2.95 12.16
CA GLN A 134 -15.90 3.11 12.47
C GLN A 134 -15.30 1.88 13.16
N ALA A 135 -16.04 1.22 14.06
CA ALA A 135 -15.55 0.06 14.78
C ALA A 135 -15.37 -1.13 13.83
N MET A 136 -16.33 -1.33 12.93
CA MET A 136 -16.25 -2.36 11.90
C MET A 136 -15.15 -2.07 10.88
N MET A 137 -14.99 -0.81 10.45
CA MET A 137 -13.89 -0.40 9.56
C MET A 137 -12.52 -0.71 10.16
N ARG A 138 -12.30 -0.43 11.46
CA ARG A 138 -11.06 -0.81 12.16
C ARG A 138 -10.83 -2.33 12.18
N ALA A 139 -11.88 -3.10 12.45
CA ALA A 139 -11.78 -4.57 12.47
C ALA A 139 -11.45 -5.12 11.07
N LEU A 140 -12.09 -4.59 10.04
CA LEU A 140 -11.84 -4.96 8.65
C LEU A 140 -10.43 -4.56 8.21
N ALA A 141 -9.93 -3.38 8.60
CA ALA A 141 -8.56 -2.97 8.29
C ALA A 141 -7.54 -3.98 8.84
N ARG A 142 -7.70 -4.42 10.10
CA ARG A 142 -6.86 -5.48 10.68
C ARG A 142 -6.90 -6.77 9.89
N GLN A 143 -8.09 -7.19 9.47
CA GLN A 143 -8.29 -8.40 8.70
C GLN A 143 -7.71 -8.30 7.28
N SER A 144 -7.87 -7.13 6.64
CA SER A 144 -7.31 -6.85 5.32
C SER A 144 -5.78 -6.89 5.34
N VAL A 145 -5.14 -6.29 6.34
CA VAL A 145 -3.67 -6.35 6.49
C VAL A 145 -3.21 -7.79 6.72
N ALA A 146 -3.89 -8.54 7.61
CA ALA A 146 -3.57 -9.94 7.86
C ALA A 146 -3.59 -10.79 6.58
N ARG A 147 -4.58 -10.55 5.73
CA ARG A 147 -4.79 -11.37 4.53
C ARG A 147 -3.95 -10.94 3.34
N PHE A 148 -3.82 -9.64 3.10
CA PHE A 148 -3.33 -9.11 1.82
C PHE A 148 -1.91 -8.53 1.91
N ALA A 149 -1.48 -8.06 3.08
CA ALA A 149 -0.15 -7.44 3.20
C ALA A 149 0.97 -8.47 2.97
N GLY A 150 0.77 -9.73 3.37
CA GLY A 150 1.81 -10.77 3.27
C GLY A 150 3.04 -10.40 4.09
N MET A 151 2.80 -9.92 5.31
CA MET A 151 3.85 -9.61 6.28
C MET A 151 4.47 -10.91 6.80
N GLU A 152 5.79 -10.98 6.76
CA GLU A 152 6.59 -12.10 7.26
C GLU A 152 7.60 -11.56 8.27
N PRO A 153 7.77 -12.20 9.44
CA PRO A 153 8.70 -11.73 10.46
C PRO A 153 10.13 -11.58 9.93
N GLY A 154 10.80 -10.48 10.29
CA GLY A 154 12.18 -10.20 9.91
C GLY A 154 12.40 -9.85 8.44
N ARG A 155 11.35 -9.84 7.60
CA ARG A 155 11.47 -9.46 6.18
C ARG A 155 11.70 -7.95 6.07
N PRO A 156 12.73 -7.45 5.38
CA PRO A 156 13.10 -6.03 5.36
C PRO A 156 12.28 -5.24 4.32
N VAL A 157 10.96 -5.17 4.52
CA VAL A 157 10.03 -4.47 3.61
C VAL A 157 9.45 -3.24 4.30
N GLY A 158 9.43 -2.11 3.60
CA GLY A 158 8.88 -0.85 4.11
C GLY A 158 7.36 -0.90 4.33
N GLY A 159 6.84 -0.09 5.25
CA GLY A 159 5.40 0.00 5.53
C GLY A 159 4.55 0.35 4.32
N THR A 160 5.05 1.27 3.48
CA THR A 160 4.39 1.72 2.25
C THR A 160 4.09 0.58 1.27
N TYR A 161 4.96 -0.42 1.17
CA TYR A 161 4.71 -1.58 0.32
C TYR A 161 3.55 -2.42 0.82
N TYR A 162 3.49 -2.68 2.13
CA TYR A 162 2.39 -3.40 2.75
C TYR A 162 1.07 -2.65 2.57
N LEU A 163 1.10 -1.32 2.62
CA LEU A 163 -0.06 -0.46 2.40
C LEU A 163 -0.52 -0.58 0.96
N TYR A 164 0.37 -0.36 -0.01
CA TYR A 164 0.07 -0.51 -1.44
C TYR A 164 -0.55 -1.89 -1.73
N ARG A 165 0.10 -2.97 -1.30
CA ARG A 165 -0.36 -4.33 -1.55
C ARG A 165 -1.73 -4.60 -0.93
N THR A 166 -1.99 -4.09 0.27
CA THR A 166 -3.29 -4.25 0.94
C THR A 166 -4.38 -3.49 0.20
N LEU A 167 -4.18 -2.19 -0.07
CA LEU A 167 -5.17 -1.34 -0.74
C LEU A 167 -5.46 -1.83 -2.17
N ARG A 168 -4.44 -2.32 -2.88
CA ARG A 168 -4.59 -2.85 -4.24
C ARG A 168 -5.52 -4.07 -4.30
N ASN A 169 -5.55 -4.90 -3.27
CA ASN A 169 -6.44 -6.06 -3.21
C ASN A 169 -7.87 -5.70 -2.79
N LEU A 170 -8.07 -4.55 -2.16
CA LEU A 170 -9.40 -4.08 -1.72
C LEU A 170 -10.17 -3.33 -2.79
N ASP A 171 -9.49 -2.81 -3.81
CA ASP A 171 -10.10 -2.15 -4.97
C ASP A 171 -11.07 -1.01 -4.59
N LEU A 172 -10.58 -0.11 -3.74
CA LEU A 172 -11.38 0.96 -3.13
C LEU A 172 -11.97 1.95 -4.14
N ASP A 173 -11.33 2.12 -5.30
CA ASP A 173 -11.83 2.99 -6.38
C ASP A 173 -13.15 2.45 -6.96
N ASN A 174 -13.20 1.15 -7.25
CA ASN A 174 -14.44 0.48 -7.66
C ASN A 174 -15.45 0.39 -6.52
N MET A 175 -14.98 0.35 -5.27
CA MET A 175 -15.86 0.38 -4.10
C MET A 175 -16.61 1.71 -3.98
N LEU A 176 -15.96 2.85 -4.21
CA LEU A 176 -16.62 4.16 -4.22
C LEU A 176 -17.74 4.22 -5.26
N ALA A 177 -17.48 3.73 -6.48
CA ALA A 177 -18.49 3.67 -7.54
C ALA A 177 -19.72 2.85 -7.10
N LYS A 178 -19.50 1.68 -6.50
CA LYS A 178 -20.57 0.82 -5.96
C LYS A 178 -21.35 1.47 -4.82
N LEU A 179 -20.67 2.19 -3.92
CA LEU A 179 -21.33 2.92 -2.82
C LEU A 179 -22.28 4.00 -3.37
N LEU A 180 -21.83 4.77 -4.35
CA LEU A 180 -22.65 5.79 -5.00
C LEU A 180 -23.84 5.21 -5.76
N GLU A 181 -23.64 4.09 -6.46
CA GLU A 181 -24.72 3.38 -7.17
C GLU A 181 -25.76 2.80 -6.21
N ALA A 182 -25.32 2.17 -5.12
CA ALA A 182 -26.19 1.64 -4.08
C ALA A 182 -27.00 2.77 -3.41
N ASN A 183 -26.37 3.91 -3.11
CA ASN A 183 -27.07 5.06 -2.52
C ASN A 183 -28.11 5.66 -3.48
N LYS A 184 -27.79 5.77 -4.78
CA LYS A 184 -28.75 6.23 -5.79
C LYS A 184 -29.95 5.30 -5.93
N SER A 185 -29.72 3.99 -5.88
CA SER A 185 -30.77 2.97 -6.06
C SER A 185 -31.68 2.82 -4.84
N GLY A 186 -31.16 3.12 -3.64
CA GLY A 186 -31.92 3.08 -2.39
C GLY A 186 -32.71 4.36 -2.08
N ALA A 187 -32.48 5.45 -2.81
CA ALA A 187 -33.15 6.72 -2.56
C ALA A 187 -34.60 6.70 -3.08
N GLU A 188 -35.57 7.00 -2.21
CA GLU A 188 -37.00 7.08 -2.56
C GLU A 188 -37.33 8.20 -3.56
N ARG A 189 -36.46 9.22 -3.65
CA ARG A 189 -36.58 10.35 -4.58
C ARG A 189 -35.24 10.64 -5.24
N GLN A 190 -35.29 11.29 -6.40
CA GLN A 190 -34.09 11.75 -7.08
C GLN A 190 -33.35 12.78 -6.21
N MET A 191 -32.11 12.48 -5.87
CA MET A 191 -31.25 13.41 -5.12
C MET A 191 -30.87 14.59 -6.00
N SER A 192 -30.87 15.78 -5.40
CA SER A 192 -30.34 17.01 -6.00
C SER A 192 -28.85 16.88 -6.32
N SER A 193 -28.33 17.78 -7.17
CA SER A 193 -26.89 17.80 -7.49
C SER A 193 -26.01 18.09 -6.27
N LEU A 194 -26.50 18.86 -5.31
CA LEU A 194 -25.79 19.16 -4.06
C LEU A 194 -25.72 17.92 -3.16
N GLU A 195 -26.83 17.21 -2.97
CA GLU A 195 -26.87 15.98 -2.17
C GLU A 195 -25.94 14.91 -2.76
N GLN A 196 -25.94 14.75 -4.09
CA GLN A 196 -25.04 13.80 -4.76
C GLN A 196 -23.56 14.10 -4.51
N ARG A 197 -23.19 15.39 -4.51
CA ARG A 197 -21.82 15.81 -4.20
C ARG A 197 -21.49 15.57 -2.73
N LEU A 198 -22.39 15.94 -1.82
CA LEU A 198 -22.17 15.76 -0.39
C LEU A 198 -22.01 14.28 -0.01
N THR A 199 -22.85 13.39 -0.56
CA THR A 199 -22.71 11.93 -0.34
C THR A 199 -21.39 11.41 -0.90
N LYS A 200 -20.97 11.89 -2.08
CA LYS A 200 -19.69 11.51 -2.65
C LYS A 200 -18.53 11.92 -1.74
N ASP A 201 -18.50 13.17 -1.32
CA ASP A 201 -17.45 13.70 -0.44
C ASP A 201 -17.41 12.93 0.89
N GLU A 202 -18.58 12.56 1.43
CA GLU A 202 -18.69 11.75 2.65
C GLU A 202 -18.10 10.34 2.47
N TYR A 203 -18.41 9.65 1.37
CA TYR A 203 -17.83 8.33 1.10
C TYR A 203 -16.32 8.39 0.84
N GLU A 204 -15.85 9.42 0.13
CA GLU A 204 -14.41 9.65 -0.06
C GLU A 204 -13.71 9.86 1.30
N GLN A 205 -14.27 10.67 2.19
CA GLN A 205 -13.72 10.85 3.54
C GLN A 205 -13.69 9.56 4.35
N ARG A 206 -14.74 8.74 4.30
CA ARG A 206 -14.79 7.44 5.00
C ARG A 206 -13.77 6.45 4.44
N ILE A 207 -13.56 6.44 3.12
CA ILE A 207 -12.51 5.63 2.47
C ILE A 207 -11.12 6.08 2.92
N GLU A 208 -10.86 7.39 2.95
CA GLU A 208 -9.59 7.92 3.46
C GLU A 208 -9.35 7.56 4.93
N GLN A 209 -10.40 7.63 5.76
CA GLN A 209 -10.30 7.18 7.15
C GLN A 209 -9.96 5.68 7.23
N PHE A 210 -10.56 4.85 6.38
CA PHE A 210 -10.25 3.42 6.34
C PHE A 210 -8.80 3.15 5.89
N LYS A 211 -8.27 3.90 4.91
CA LYS A 211 -6.86 3.80 4.50
C LYS A 211 -5.91 4.09 5.67
N LYS A 212 -6.21 5.11 6.47
CA LYS A 212 -5.45 5.44 7.70
C LYS A 212 -5.46 4.30 8.71
N GLU A 213 -6.59 3.61 8.89
CA GLU A 213 -6.69 2.46 9.79
C GLU A 213 -5.85 1.26 9.32
N VAL A 214 -5.77 1.02 7.99
CA VAL A 214 -4.90 0.00 7.39
C VAL A 214 -3.43 0.33 7.64
N GLU A 215 -3.05 1.60 7.44
CA GLU A 215 -1.70 2.09 7.67
C GLU A 215 -1.28 1.99 9.14
N ALA A 216 -2.15 2.42 10.06
CA ALA A 216 -1.92 2.30 11.50
C ALA A 216 -1.72 0.83 11.93
N GLU A 217 -2.45 -0.10 11.31
CA GLU A 217 -2.27 -1.53 11.58
C GLU A 217 -0.94 -2.07 11.07
N ILE A 218 -0.53 -1.69 9.85
CA ILE A 218 0.78 -2.05 9.29
C ILE A 218 1.90 -1.56 10.21
N ARG A 219 1.79 -0.31 10.69
CA ARG A 219 2.73 0.27 11.65
C ARG A 219 2.81 -0.56 12.94
N ARG A 220 1.66 -0.92 13.54
CA ARG A 220 1.61 -1.76 14.75
C ARG A 220 2.35 -3.08 14.56
N ARG A 221 2.15 -3.75 13.41
CA ARG A 221 2.82 -5.03 13.11
C ARG A 221 4.31 -4.88 12.88
N LEU A 222 4.73 -3.85 12.17
CA LEU A 222 6.16 -3.57 11.95
C LEU A 222 6.90 -3.24 13.25
N VAL A 223 6.26 -2.47 14.13
CA VAL A 223 6.78 -2.17 15.47
C VAL A 223 6.86 -3.44 16.31
N ALA A 224 5.85 -4.32 16.25
CA ALA A 224 5.87 -5.60 16.95
C ALA A 224 6.98 -6.55 16.45
N ASP A 225 7.28 -6.53 15.15
CA ASP A 225 8.32 -7.36 14.52
C ASP A 225 9.74 -6.82 14.75
N ARG A 226 9.95 -5.51 14.58
CA ARG A 226 11.29 -4.89 14.52
C ARG A 226 11.64 -4.04 15.74
N GLY A 227 10.68 -3.78 16.61
CA GLY A 227 10.81 -2.84 17.72
C GLY A 227 10.58 -1.39 17.31
N ALA A 228 10.06 -0.59 18.26
CA ALA A 228 9.71 0.82 18.04
C ALA A 228 10.92 1.69 17.67
N GLU A 229 12.09 1.42 18.24
CA GLU A 229 13.30 2.21 18.03
C GLU A 229 13.89 2.03 16.62
N ALA A 230 13.83 0.82 16.07
CA ALA A 230 14.25 0.54 14.70
C ALA A 230 13.31 1.20 13.68
N MET A 231 12.00 1.18 13.95
CA MET A 231 11.00 1.86 13.11
C MET A 231 11.15 3.39 13.15
N ALA A 232 11.43 3.97 14.32
CA ALA A 232 11.69 5.40 14.44
C ALA A 232 12.95 5.84 13.67
N LYS A 233 14.01 5.01 13.64
CA LYS A 233 15.21 5.28 12.84
C LYS A 233 14.95 5.21 11.32
N THR A 234 14.03 4.36 10.87
CA THR A 234 13.64 4.28 9.45
C THR A 234 12.75 5.44 8.99
N LEU A 235 12.04 6.08 9.92
CA LEU A 235 11.15 7.22 9.64
C LEU A 235 11.85 8.58 9.83
N ARG A 236 12.95 8.64 10.60
CA ARG A 236 13.71 9.88 10.78
C ARG A 236 14.64 10.12 9.58
N LYS A 237 14.34 11.16 8.81
CA LYS A 237 15.27 11.80 7.88
C LYS A 237 16.61 12.10 8.58
N PRO A 238 17.78 11.85 7.98
CA PRO A 238 19.00 12.48 8.47
C PRO A 238 18.84 13.99 8.30
N LEU A 239 19.06 14.74 9.39
CA LEU A 239 19.11 16.20 9.33
C LEU A 239 20.26 16.61 8.38
N PRO A 240 20.07 17.67 7.56
CA PRO A 240 21.12 18.20 6.71
C PRO A 240 22.34 18.69 7.51
#